data_AF-A0A4U0XVW8-F1
#
_entry.id   AF-A0A4U0XVW8-F1
#
_cell.length_a   1.000
_cell.length_b   1.000
_cell.length_c   1.000
_cell.angle_alpha   90.00
_cell.angle_beta   90.00
_cell.angle_gamma   90.00
#
_symmetry.space_group_name_H-M   'P 1'
#
loop_
_entity.id
_entity.type
_entity.pdbx_description
1 polymer ?
#
loop_
_entity_poly.entity_id
_entity_poly.type
_entity_poly.pdbx_seq_one_letter_code
_entity_poly.pdbx_strand_id
1 'polypeptide(L)'
;MATLLGVICTDVKIAPSAITSLLRLATNRSFNSISIDGDTSTNDTLNLFANGAAAPESVPAIALPPRPQPAGAAQQKPSRSTREPEQPNPDTAAFSAVLASFMTDLAKLVVRDGEGATKFVTIRVQSDVAYLTAKRAAVSIARSALVKTALYGKDANWGRILCAIGYAPGIMSAEELPAVGAYAGAPGGGAKQVVPERTSVSFVPADGSEELKLVVRGEPEAVDEARAKQILEMEDLEILVRLDDGPALPEYEVSQLAKREVGNRTQHEAVCWTCDFSHEYVTINGDYRT
;
A
#
# COMPACT_ATOMS: atom_id res chain seq x y z
N MET A 1 -20.92 0.11 -9.61
CA MET A 1 -19.49 0.42 -9.95
C MET A 1 -19.23 1.89 -9.70
N ALA A 2 -18.52 2.21 -8.62
CA ALA A 2 -18.18 3.61 -8.30
C ALA A 2 -17.02 4.12 -9.18
N THR A 3 -17.03 5.41 -9.52
CA THR A 3 -15.96 6.07 -10.28
C THR A 3 -15.28 7.12 -9.43
N LEU A 4 -13.95 7.10 -9.36
CA LEU A 4 -13.15 8.06 -8.62
C LEU A 4 -12.83 9.27 -9.49
N LEU A 5 -13.46 10.42 -9.20
CA LEU A 5 -13.10 11.71 -9.77
C LEU A 5 -12.58 12.63 -8.67
N GLY A 6 -11.38 13.18 -8.85
CA GLY A 6 -10.78 14.11 -7.89
C GLY A 6 -10.15 15.32 -8.57
N VAL A 7 -10.34 16.48 -7.94
CA VAL A 7 -9.70 17.73 -8.34
C VAL A 7 -9.03 18.34 -7.11
N ILE A 8 -7.72 18.54 -7.20
CA ILE A 8 -6.90 19.13 -6.15
C ILE A 8 -6.41 20.49 -6.66
N CYS A 9 -6.61 21.53 -5.86
CA CYS A 9 -6.15 22.87 -6.18
C CYS A 9 -5.21 23.37 -5.09
N THR A 10 -4.13 24.03 -5.50
CA THR A 10 -3.16 24.65 -4.60
C THR A 10 -2.66 25.96 -5.18
N ASP A 11 -2.23 26.85 -4.30
CA ASP A 11 -1.54 28.09 -4.64
C ASP A 11 0.00 27.97 -4.59
N VAL A 12 0.53 26.79 -4.24
CA VAL A 12 1.97 26.55 -4.23
C VAL A 12 2.57 26.72 -5.62
N LYS A 13 3.73 27.37 -5.68
CA LYS A 13 4.48 27.60 -6.91
C LYS A 13 5.29 26.36 -7.27
N ILE A 14 4.77 25.53 -8.17
CA ILE A 14 5.35 24.24 -8.56
C ILE A 14 5.93 24.32 -9.98
N ALA A 15 7.15 23.79 -10.16
CA ALA A 15 7.73 23.66 -11.49
C ALA A 15 6.89 22.68 -12.36
N PRO A 16 6.59 22.99 -13.63
CA PRO A 16 5.82 22.08 -14.50
C PRO A 16 6.45 20.69 -14.65
N SER A 17 7.77 20.57 -14.54
CA SER A 17 8.48 19.28 -14.57
C SER A 17 8.24 18.40 -13.32
N ALA A 18 7.86 19.00 -12.19
CA ALA A 18 7.69 18.32 -10.92
C ALA A 18 6.24 17.92 -10.63
N ILE A 19 5.25 18.66 -11.15
CA ILE A 19 3.83 18.50 -10.79
C ILE A 19 3.32 17.07 -11.00
N THR A 20 3.62 16.46 -12.16
CA THR A 20 3.20 15.09 -12.49
C THR A 20 3.84 14.06 -11.57
N SER A 21 5.10 14.27 -11.18
CA SER A 21 5.82 13.35 -10.30
C SER A 21 5.33 13.46 -8.85
N LEU A 22 5.07 14.67 -8.36
CA LEU A 22 4.47 14.91 -7.05
C LEU A 22 3.08 14.28 -6.96
N LEU A 23 2.24 14.51 -7.98
CA LEU A 23 0.91 13.90 -8.05
C LEU A 23 1.00 12.37 -8.01
N ARG A 24 1.83 11.75 -8.86
CA ARG A 24 2.01 10.29 -8.89
C ARG A 24 2.46 9.72 -7.54
N LEU A 25 3.40 10.38 -6.85
CA LEU A 25 3.87 9.95 -5.53
C LEU A 25 2.73 9.98 -4.50
N ALA A 26 1.96 11.07 -4.48
CA ALA A 26 0.84 11.21 -3.57
C ALA A 26 -0.30 10.23 -3.90
N THR A 27 -0.67 10.06 -5.17
CA THR A 27 -1.70 9.09 -5.63
C THR A 27 -1.32 7.66 -5.26
N ASN A 28 -0.04 7.28 -5.43
CA ASN A 28 0.45 5.94 -5.10
C ASN A 28 0.29 5.58 -3.61
N ARG A 29 0.32 6.58 -2.73
CA ARG A 29 0.17 6.41 -1.27
C ARG A 29 -1.26 6.58 -0.77
N SER A 30 -2.18 7.03 -1.64
CA SER A 30 -3.56 7.36 -1.29
C SER A 30 -4.56 6.57 -2.15
N PHE A 31 -5.02 7.13 -3.26
CA PHE A 31 -6.06 6.54 -4.11
C PHE A 31 -5.66 5.21 -4.76
N ASN A 32 -4.37 4.97 -5.07
CA ASN A 32 -3.90 3.64 -5.50
C ASN A 32 -3.69 2.66 -4.33
N SER A 33 -4.17 3.03 -3.14
CA SER A 33 -4.12 2.24 -1.92
C SER A 33 -5.50 2.06 -1.30
N ILE A 34 -6.57 2.20 -2.10
CA ILE A 34 -7.92 1.85 -1.68
C ILE A 34 -8.51 0.77 -2.59
N SER A 35 -9.46 -0.01 -2.07
CA SER A 35 -10.27 -0.94 -2.85
C SER A 35 -11.60 -1.15 -2.15
N ILE A 36 -12.72 -0.83 -2.82
CA ILE A 36 -14.06 -1.06 -2.27
C ILE A 36 -14.50 -2.47 -2.64
N ASP A 37 -14.74 -2.71 -3.92
CA ASP A 37 -15.25 -3.95 -4.51
C ASP A 37 -14.19 -4.69 -5.34
N GLY A 38 -13.15 -4.00 -5.78
CA GLY A 38 -12.08 -4.54 -6.61
C GLY A 38 -12.21 -4.21 -8.09
N ASP A 39 -13.30 -3.54 -8.48
CA ASP A 39 -13.57 -3.14 -9.85
C ASP A 39 -13.00 -1.75 -10.12
N THR A 40 -12.07 -1.66 -11.07
CA THR A 40 -11.47 -0.38 -11.45
C THR A 40 -12.33 0.28 -12.53
N SER A 41 -12.79 1.50 -12.30
CA SER A 41 -13.65 2.22 -13.25
C SER A 41 -12.89 2.62 -14.52
N THR A 42 -13.61 2.70 -15.64
CA THR A 42 -13.09 3.19 -16.93
C THR A 42 -12.80 4.69 -16.94
N ASN A 43 -13.23 5.42 -15.91
CA ASN A 43 -13.27 6.88 -15.89
C ASN A 43 -12.47 7.52 -14.74
N ASP A 44 -11.75 6.71 -13.94
CA ASP A 44 -10.98 7.22 -12.80
C ASP A 44 -10.02 8.34 -13.23
N THR A 45 -10.19 9.52 -12.64
CA THR A 45 -9.45 10.73 -13.04
C THR A 45 -9.11 11.58 -11.83
N LEU A 46 -7.82 11.94 -11.70
CA LEU A 46 -7.34 12.86 -10.67
C LEU A 46 -6.56 14.01 -11.32
N ASN A 47 -6.99 15.25 -11.05
CA ASN A 47 -6.34 16.45 -11.56
C ASN A 47 -5.71 17.27 -10.42
N LEU A 48 -4.53 17.84 -10.66
CA LEU A 48 -3.87 18.77 -9.75
C LEU A 48 -3.61 20.10 -10.47
N PHE A 49 -4.15 21.19 -9.91
CA PHE A 49 -3.97 22.55 -10.38
C PHE A 49 -3.14 23.34 -9.38
N ALA A 50 -2.10 24.03 -9.85
CA ALA A 50 -1.21 24.85 -9.03
C ALA A 50 -1.06 26.24 -9.65
N ASN A 51 -1.54 27.30 -8.99
CA ASN A 51 -1.55 28.65 -9.55
C ASN A 51 -0.32 29.51 -9.16
N GLY A 52 0.46 29.09 -8.17
CA GLY A 52 1.69 29.76 -7.74
C GLY A 52 1.53 31.05 -6.93
N ALA A 53 0.32 31.41 -6.49
CA ALA A 53 0.05 32.64 -5.75
C ALA A 53 0.68 32.68 -4.33
N ALA A 54 1.08 31.54 -3.77
CA ALA A 54 1.67 31.45 -2.42
C ALA A 54 3.09 32.02 -2.32
N ALA A 55 3.76 32.28 -3.45
CA ALA A 55 5.13 32.80 -3.47
C ALA A 55 5.31 33.89 -4.53
N PRO A 56 6.07 34.96 -4.24
CA PRO A 56 6.32 36.03 -5.21
C PRO A 56 7.14 35.51 -6.41
N GLU A 57 7.21 36.31 -7.48
CA GLU A 57 7.94 35.94 -8.70
C GLU A 57 9.42 35.63 -8.44
N SER A 58 10.03 36.33 -7.49
CA SER A 58 11.45 36.19 -7.10
C SER A 58 11.80 34.85 -6.45
N VAL A 59 10.82 34.15 -5.85
CA VAL A 59 11.04 32.85 -5.22
C VAL A 59 10.97 31.75 -6.27
N PRO A 60 11.98 30.87 -6.39
CA PRO A 60 11.95 29.78 -7.36
C PRO A 60 10.82 28.79 -7.04
N ALA A 61 10.25 28.19 -8.09
CA ALA A 61 9.23 27.15 -7.92
C ALA A 61 9.83 25.89 -7.28
N ILE A 62 9.04 25.17 -6.47
CA ILE A 62 9.46 23.88 -5.94
C ILE A 62 9.63 22.87 -7.08
N ALA A 63 10.71 22.09 -7.03
CA ALA A 63 11.07 21.12 -8.04
C ALA A 63 11.58 19.83 -7.40
N LEU A 64 11.49 18.74 -8.15
CA LEU A 64 12.12 17.46 -7.80
C LEU A 64 13.47 17.36 -8.53
N PRO A 65 14.48 16.73 -7.91
CA PRO A 65 15.76 16.50 -8.57
C PRO A 65 15.57 15.66 -9.84
N PRO A 66 16.38 15.89 -10.89
CA PRO A 66 16.29 15.11 -12.12
C PRO A 66 16.51 13.62 -11.84
N ARG A 67 15.67 12.77 -12.44
CA ARG A 67 15.78 11.31 -12.30
C ARG A 67 17.14 10.85 -12.83
N PRO A 68 17.90 9.99 -12.13
CA PRO A 68 19.15 9.44 -12.65
C PRO A 68 18.88 8.73 -13.99
N GLN A 69 19.62 9.08 -15.04
CA GLN A 69 19.52 8.37 -16.31
C GLN A 69 20.18 6.98 -16.17
N PRO A 70 19.60 5.92 -16.77
CA PRO A 70 20.24 4.61 -16.79
C PRO A 70 21.60 4.72 -17.49
N ALA A 71 22.62 4.09 -16.89
CA ALA A 71 23.97 4.01 -17.44
C ALA A 71 23.94 3.24 -18.77
N GLY A 72 23.80 3.94 -19.89
CA GLY A 72 23.70 3.31 -21.22
C GLY A 72 23.10 4.17 -22.33
N ALA A 73 22.44 5.29 -22.01
CA ALA A 73 22.03 6.25 -23.04
C ALA A 73 23.27 7.01 -23.52
N ALA A 74 23.65 6.82 -24.79
CA ALA A 74 24.77 7.51 -25.43
C ALA A 74 24.68 9.02 -25.20
N GLN A 75 25.66 9.57 -24.48
CA GLN A 75 25.79 10.98 -24.19
C GLN A 75 26.06 11.76 -25.48
N GLN A 76 25.08 12.53 -25.95
CA GLN A 76 25.40 13.78 -26.63
C GLN A 76 25.98 14.72 -25.57
N LYS A 77 27.26 15.10 -25.73
CA LYS A 77 28.02 15.96 -24.83
C LYS A 77 27.21 17.17 -24.36
N PRO A 78 26.95 17.36 -23.06
CA PRO A 78 26.48 18.63 -22.56
C PRO A 78 27.65 19.61 -22.46
N SER A 79 27.41 20.83 -22.92
CA SER A 79 28.26 21.98 -22.65
C SER A 79 28.45 22.18 -21.15
N ARG A 80 29.64 22.64 -20.79
CA ARG A 80 30.19 22.73 -19.44
C ARG A 80 29.41 23.76 -18.60
N SER A 81 28.44 23.28 -17.83
CA SER A 81 27.90 23.95 -16.64
C SER A 81 27.78 22.88 -15.55
N THR A 82 28.78 22.82 -14.68
CA THR A 82 28.74 22.08 -13.41
C THR A 82 27.63 22.65 -12.54
N ARG A 83 26.40 22.16 -12.71
CA ARG A 83 25.36 22.29 -11.68
C ARG A 83 25.66 21.22 -10.65
N GLU A 84 26.01 21.65 -9.44
CA GLU A 84 26.02 20.79 -8.25
C GLU A 84 24.67 20.05 -8.16
N PRO A 85 24.63 18.80 -7.64
CA PRO A 85 23.36 18.12 -7.43
C PRO A 85 22.48 19.01 -6.55
N GLU A 86 21.41 19.56 -7.12
CA GLU A 86 20.40 20.34 -6.40
C GLU A 86 19.93 19.51 -5.20
N GLN A 87 20.34 19.93 -3.99
CA GLN A 87 19.84 19.34 -2.77
C GLN A 87 18.30 19.49 -2.76
N PRO A 88 17.56 18.45 -2.34
CA PRO A 88 16.10 18.52 -2.31
C PRO A 88 15.68 19.73 -1.47
N ASN A 89 15.00 20.69 -2.10
CA ASN A 89 14.48 21.87 -1.41
C ASN A 89 13.58 21.39 -0.25
N PRO A 90 13.81 21.83 1.01
CA PRO A 90 12.95 21.47 2.13
C PRO A 90 11.47 21.75 1.87
N ASP A 91 11.14 22.78 1.09
CA ASP A 91 9.77 23.12 0.71
C ASP A 91 9.15 22.06 -0.21
N THR A 92 9.93 21.46 -1.11
CA THR A 92 9.46 20.34 -1.95
C THR A 92 9.09 19.14 -1.09
N ALA A 93 9.93 18.82 -0.09
CA ALA A 93 9.66 17.71 0.82
C ALA A 93 8.43 17.97 1.69
N ALA A 94 8.30 19.19 2.24
CA ALA A 94 7.14 19.61 3.02
C ALA A 94 5.84 19.53 2.20
N PHE A 95 5.82 20.11 0.99
CA PHE A 95 4.65 20.06 0.12
C PHE A 95 4.29 18.61 -0.27
N SER A 96 5.29 17.79 -0.62
CA SER A 96 5.08 16.38 -0.95
C SER A 96 4.42 15.62 0.22
N ALA A 97 4.87 15.87 1.46
CA ALA A 97 4.28 15.26 2.65
C ALA A 97 2.83 15.73 2.89
N VAL A 98 2.57 17.03 2.79
CA VAL A 98 1.22 17.60 2.94
C VAL A 98 0.27 17.07 1.87
N LEU A 99 0.67 17.09 0.59
CA LEU A 99 -0.13 16.58 -0.52
C LEU A 99 -0.45 15.10 -0.32
N ALA A 100 0.54 14.29 0.07
CA ALA A 100 0.35 12.87 0.33
C ALA A 100 -0.61 12.62 1.50
N SER A 101 -0.47 13.36 2.61
CA SER A 101 -1.37 13.25 3.77
C SER A 101 -2.79 13.64 3.41
N PHE A 102 -2.97 14.82 2.80
CA PHE A 102 -4.28 15.33 2.39
C PHE A 102 -5.00 14.35 1.45
N MET A 103 -4.30 13.86 0.42
CA MET A 103 -4.88 12.88 -0.50
C MET A 103 -5.18 11.55 0.17
N THR A 104 -4.38 11.15 1.16
CA THR A 104 -4.64 9.94 1.96
C THR A 104 -5.94 10.10 2.74
N ASP A 105 -6.17 11.25 3.37
CA ASP A 105 -7.40 11.51 4.10
C ASP A 105 -8.63 11.48 3.17
N LEU A 106 -8.54 12.10 1.99
CA LEU A 106 -9.59 12.00 0.97
C LEU A 106 -9.84 10.55 0.53
N ALA A 107 -8.79 9.78 0.27
CA ALA A 107 -8.92 8.39 -0.15
C ALA A 107 -9.61 7.54 0.94
N LYS A 108 -9.31 7.78 2.22
CA LYS A 108 -10.00 7.11 3.32
C LYS A 108 -11.48 7.48 3.39
N LEU A 109 -11.84 8.73 3.14
CA LEU A 109 -13.24 9.15 3.07
C LEU A 109 -14.00 8.41 1.96
N VAL A 110 -13.37 8.20 0.79
CA VAL A 110 -13.97 7.38 -0.28
C VAL A 110 -14.25 5.95 0.20
N VAL A 111 -13.35 5.37 1.01
CA VAL A 111 -13.56 4.02 1.57
C VAL A 111 -14.70 3.97 2.58
N ARG A 112 -14.80 4.99 3.43
CA ARG A 112 -15.89 5.09 4.41
C ARG A 112 -17.26 5.26 3.74
N ASP A 113 -17.29 5.97 2.62
CA ASP A 113 -18.50 6.16 1.81
C ASP A 113 -18.67 5.06 0.76
N GLY A 114 -18.00 3.92 0.93
CA GLY A 114 -18.20 2.76 0.08
C GLY A 114 -19.65 2.27 0.12
N GLU A 115 -20.18 1.83 -1.01
CA GLU A 115 -21.58 1.39 -1.11
C GLU A 115 -21.90 0.29 -0.09
N GLY A 116 -22.82 0.58 0.84
CA GLY A 116 -23.19 -0.34 1.92
C GLY A 116 -22.07 -0.66 2.92
N ALA A 117 -21.00 0.15 2.99
CA ALA A 117 -19.93 -0.04 3.95
C ALA A 117 -20.43 0.17 5.39
N THR A 118 -20.11 -0.76 6.28
CA THR A 118 -20.36 -0.64 7.73
C THR A 118 -19.07 -0.57 8.54
N LYS A 119 -17.93 -0.85 7.89
CA LYS A 119 -16.60 -0.84 8.49
C LYS A 119 -15.59 -0.14 7.61
N PHE A 120 -14.63 0.51 8.27
CA PHE A 120 -13.41 0.99 7.66
C PHE A 120 -12.24 0.12 8.13
N VAL A 121 -11.55 -0.48 7.16
CA VAL A 121 -10.53 -1.50 7.41
C VAL A 121 -9.19 -1.04 6.85
N THR A 122 -8.20 -0.90 7.72
CA THR A 122 -6.81 -0.69 7.31
C THR A 122 -6.12 -2.04 7.20
N ILE A 123 -5.55 -2.35 6.04
CA ILE A 123 -4.73 -3.56 5.84
C ILE A 123 -3.28 -3.13 5.75
N ARG A 124 -2.50 -3.46 6.78
CA ARG A 124 -1.07 -3.19 6.84
C ARG A 124 -0.30 -4.49 6.67
N VAL A 125 0.58 -4.54 5.69
CA VAL A 125 1.43 -5.70 5.43
C VAL A 125 2.89 -5.31 5.51
N GLN A 126 3.67 -6.08 6.26
CA GLN A 126 5.12 -5.94 6.42
C GLN A 126 5.84 -7.11 5.75
N SER A 127 6.90 -6.81 4.98
CA SER A 127 7.74 -7.77 4.27
C SER A 127 9.21 -7.44 4.44
N ASP A 128 10.05 -8.43 4.65
CA ASP A 128 11.51 -8.28 4.64
C ASP A 128 12.13 -8.50 3.25
N VAL A 129 11.31 -8.84 2.24
CA VAL A 129 11.74 -9.09 0.86
C VAL A 129 11.64 -7.83 0.01
N ALA A 130 10.44 -7.26 -0.10
CA ALA A 130 10.19 -6.11 -0.97
C ALA A 130 8.87 -5.40 -0.64
N TYR A 131 8.81 -4.09 -0.87
CA TYR A 131 7.57 -3.31 -0.84
C TYR A 131 6.48 -3.87 -1.77
N LEU A 132 6.87 -4.35 -2.95
CA LEU A 132 5.91 -4.88 -3.92
C LEU A 132 5.24 -6.16 -3.43
N THR A 133 5.95 -7.01 -2.68
CA THR A 133 5.39 -8.20 -2.04
C THR A 133 4.36 -7.81 -0.98
N ALA A 134 4.70 -6.88 -0.09
CA ALA A 134 3.76 -6.34 0.88
C ALA A 134 2.52 -5.73 0.21
N LYS A 135 2.71 -4.93 -0.84
CA LYS A 135 1.62 -4.26 -1.56
C LYS A 135 0.68 -5.25 -2.26
N ARG A 136 1.23 -6.30 -2.89
CA ARG A 136 0.44 -7.37 -3.52
C ARG A 136 -0.43 -8.09 -2.51
N ALA A 137 0.13 -8.45 -1.36
CA ALA A 137 -0.61 -9.10 -0.28
C ALA A 137 -1.71 -8.17 0.26
N ALA A 138 -1.38 -6.91 0.56
CA ALA A 138 -2.34 -5.93 1.07
C ALA A 138 -3.55 -5.73 0.13
N VAL A 139 -3.28 -5.56 -1.17
CA VAL A 139 -4.33 -5.42 -2.19
C VAL A 139 -5.15 -6.70 -2.36
N SER A 140 -4.51 -7.88 -2.29
CA SER A 140 -5.21 -9.16 -2.41
C SER A 140 -6.17 -9.40 -1.24
N ILE A 141 -5.75 -9.09 -0.01
CA ILE A 141 -6.61 -9.15 1.19
C ILE A 141 -7.77 -8.14 1.03
N ALA A 142 -7.47 -6.91 0.59
CA ALA A 142 -8.47 -5.85 0.41
C ALA A 142 -9.56 -6.18 -0.61
N ARG A 143 -9.27 -7.06 -1.56
CA ARG A 143 -10.20 -7.50 -2.61
C ARG A 143 -10.90 -8.83 -2.31
N SER A 144 -10.54 -9.47 -1.20
CA SER A 144 -11.08 -10.79 -0.88
C SER A 144 -12.52 -10.69 -0.39
N ALA A 145 -13.47 -11.16 -1.19
CA ALA A 145 -14.88 -11.22 -0.81
C ALA A 145 -15.10 -12.03 0.48
N LEU A 146 -14.32 -13.10 0.69
CA LEU A 146 -14.40 -13.91 1.91
C LEU A 146 -13.90 -13.13 3.13
N VAL A 147 -12.79 -12.39 3.02
CA VAL A 147 -12.33 -11.53 4.13
C VAL A 147 -13.39 -10.46 4.43
N LYS A 148 -13.86 -9.74 3.41
CA LYS A 148 -14.82 -8.65 3.57
C LYS A 148 -16.17 -9.10 4.16
N THR A 149 -16.66 -10.28 3.78
CA THR A 149 -17.88 -10.86 4.38
C THR A 149 -17.66 -11.38 5.79
N ALA A 150 -16.46 -11.89 6.12
CA ALA A 150 -16.12 -12.27 7.50
C ALA A 150 -16.10 -11.04 8.41
N LEU A 151 -15.55 -9.92 7.94
CA LEU A 151 -15.54 -8.65 8.66
C LEU A 151 -16.96 -8.13 8.92
N TYR A 152 -17.85 -8.17 7.92
CA TYR A 152 -19.26 -7.83 8.10
C TYR A 152 -19.96 -8.76 9.11
N GLY A 153 -19.71 -10.08 8.98
CA GLY A 153 -20.24 -11.11 9.86
C GLY A 153 -19.63 -11.14 11.26
N LYS A 154 -18.65 -10.26 11.54
CA LYS A 154 -17.91 -10.21 12.81
C LYS A 154 -17.25 -11.56 13.16
N ASP A 155 -16.73 -12.24 12.14
CA ASP A 155 -16.00 -13.50 12.23
C ASP A 155 -14.48 -13.25 12.10
N ALA A 156 -13.70 -13.64 13.11
CA ALA A 156 -12.25 -13.44 13.16
C ALA A 156 -11.48 -14.50 12.34
N ASN A 157 -11.82 -14.58 11.06
CA ASN A 157 -11.38 -15.67 10.20
C ASN A 157 -10.02 -15.40 9.54
N TRP A 158 -8.95 -15.63 10.29
CA TRP A 158 -7.57 -15.48 9.81
C TRP A 158 -7.24 -16.42 8.65
N GLY A 159 -7.90 -17.58 8.54
CA GLY A 159 -7.71 -18.52 7.44
C GLY A 159 -8.04 -17.90 6.07
N ARG A 160 -9.10 -17.08 6.00
CA ARG A 160 -9.46 -16.32 4.79
C ARG A 160 -8.39 -15.27 4.43
N ILE A 161 -7.76 -14.66 5.43
CA ILE A 161 -6.67 -13.68 5.24
C ILE A 161 -5.43 -14.38 4.66
N LEU A 162 -5.01 -15.50 5.25
CA LEU A 162 -3.88 -16.30 4.74
C LEU A 162 -4.14 -16.84 3.33
N CYS A 163 -5.37 -17.30 3.06
CA CYS A 163 -5.78 -17.71 1.72
C CYS A 163 -5.61 -16.57 0.70
N ALA A 164 -6.04 -15.34 1.07
CA ALA A 164 -5.90 -14.17 0.23
C ALA A 164 -4.45 -13.76 -0.05
N ILE A 165 -3.55 -13.92 0.93
CA ILE A 165 -2.12 -13.76 0.71
C ILE A 165 -1.59 -14.83 -0.25
N GLY A 166 -2.04 -16.07 -0.08
CA GLY A 166 -1.62 -17.20 -0.88
C GLY A 166 -1.91 -17.03 -2.37
N TYR A 167 -3.14 -16.69 -2.75
CA TYR A 167 -3.48 -16.51 -4.16
C TYR A 167 -3.06 -15.14 -4.73
N ALA A 168 -2.41 -14.27 -3.94
CA ALA A 168 -2.03 -12.94 -4.38
C ALA A 168 -1.14 -13.03 -5.65
N PRO A 169 -1.49 -12.32 -6.74
CA PRO A 169 -0.76 -12.42 -8.00
C PRO A 169 0.72 -12.09 -7.82
N GLY A 170 1.57 -13.05 -8.18
CA GLY A 170 3.01 -12.86 -8.10
C GLY A 170 3.64 -13.04 -6.73
N ILE A 171 2.92 -13.58 -5.74
CA ILE A 171 3.48 -13.98 -4.43
C ILE A 171 3.83 -15.47 -4.42
N MET A 172 2.86 -16.34 -4.70
CA MET A 172 3.12 -17.78 -4.86
C MET A 172 3.36 -18.09 -6.33
N SER A 173 4.40 -18.88 -6.61
CA SER A 173 4.60 -19.49 -7.92
C SER A 173 3.80 -20.79 -7.98
N ALA A 174 2.84 -20.88 -8.89
CA ALA A 174 2.24 -22.16 -9.29
C ALA A 174 2.75 -22.55 -10.68
N GLU A 175 2.76 -23.85 -11.00
CA GLU A 175 3.13 -24.33 -12.35
C GLU A 175 2.23 -23.71 -13.44
N GLU A 176 0.97 -23.46 -13.13
CA GLU A 176 -0.02 -22.88 -14.05
C GLU A 176 0.02 -21.34 -14.11
N LEU A 177 0.53 -20.68 -13.05
CA LEU A 177 0.59 -19.23 -12.90
C LEU A 177 1.93 -18.84 -12.22
N PRO A 178 3.00 -18.63 -13.00
CA PRO A 178 4.30 -18.26 -12.46
C PRO A 178 4.23 -16.89 -11.78
N ALA A 179 4.95 -16.74 -10.66
CA ALA A 179 4.98 -15.49 -9.92
C ALA A 179 5.56 -14.36 -10.80
N VAL A 180 4.94 -13.17 -10.76
CA VAL A 180 5.42 -11.97 -11.45
C VAL A 180 6.81 -11.59 -10.91
N GLY A 181 7.83 -11.96 -11.69
CA GLY A 181 9.25 -12.03 -11.31
C GLY A 181 10.00 -13.16 -12.02
N ALA A 182 9.29 -14.13 -12.61
CA ALA A 182 9.82 -15.17 -13.49
C ALA A 182 10.12 -14.68 -14.94
N TYR A 183 10.25 -13.37 -15.18
CA TYR A 183 10.86 -12.84 -16.40
C TYR A 183 12.35 -12.60 -16.13
N ALA A 184 13.15 -13.60 -16.53
CA ALA A 184 14.59 -13.60 -16.80
C ALA A 184 15.43 -12.43 -16.21
N GLY A 185 16.10 -12.68 -15.07
CA GLY A 185 17.35 -11.98 -14.73
C GLY A 185 17.39 -11.19 -13.41
N ALA A 186 16.32 -11.14 -12.61
CA ALA A 186 16.41 -10.56 -11.27
C ALA A 186 17.17 -11.50 -10.30
N PRO A 187 18.23 -11.04 -9.61
CA PRO A 187 18.89 -11.85 -8.58
C PRO A 187 17.86 -12.12 -7.47
N GLY A 188 17.46 -13.38 -7.28
CA GLY A 188 16.41 -13.78 -6.33
C GLY A 188 15.15 -14.40 -6.95
N GLY A 189 15.13 -14.67 -8.26
CA GLY A 189 14.01 -15.29 -9.01
C GLY A 189 13.56 -16.70 -8.61
N GLY A 190 13.80 -17.13 -7.37
CA GLY A 190 13.29 -18.38 -6.78
C GLY A 190 13.05 -18.29 -5.27
N ALA A 191 13.15 -17.11 -4.65
CA ALA A 191 12.87 -16.96 -3.23
C ALA A 191 11.36 -17.03 -2.97
N LYS A 192 10.93 -17.90 -2.04
CA LYS A 192 9.56 -17.89 -1.52
C LYS A 192 9.30 -16.50 -0.92
N GLN A 193 8.40 -15.73 -1.55
CA GLN A 193 8.07 -14.38 -1.10
C GLN A 193 7.26 -14.36 0.20
N VAL A 194 6.64 -15.49 0.55
CA VAL A 194 5.91 -15.71 1.80
C VAL A 194 6.27 -17.10 2.32
N VAL A 195 6.58 -17.16 3.63
CA VAL A 195 6.84 -18.40 4.35
C VAL A 195 5.74 -18.56 5.41
N PRO A 196 4.80 -19.51 5.24
CA PRO A 196 3.66 -19.65 6.15
C PRO A 196 4.07 -19.77 7.62
N GLU A 197 5.12 -20.52 7.91
CA GLU A 197 5.66 -20.77 9.26
C GLU A 197 6.36 -19.55 9.88
N ARG A 198 6.45 -18.44 9.13
CA ARG A 198 6.97 -17.16 9.62
C ARG A 198 5.95 -16.04 9.51
N THR A 199 4.76 -16.34 8.97
CA THR A 199 3.71 -15.34 8.77
C THR A 199 2.86 -15.22 10.03
N SER A 200 2.64 -13.98 10.48
CA SER A 200 1.75 -13.65 11.59
C SER A 200 0.62 -12.74 11.12
N VAL A 201 -0.57 -12.91 11.72
CA VAL A 201 -1.76 -12.12 11.44
C VAL A 201 -2.40 -11.70 12.75
N SER A 202 -2.74 -10.42 12.84
CA SER A 202 -3.35 -9.83 14.02
C SER A 202 -4.43 -8.82 13.65
N PHE A 203 -5.37 -8.62 14.58
CA PHE A 203 -6.26 -7.46 14.56
C PHE A 203 -5.79 -6.41 15.55
N VAL A 204 -5.68 -5.18 15.06
CA VAL A 204 -5.33 -4.01 15.84
C VAL A 204 -6.61 -3.16 15.98
N PRO A 205 -7.15 -3.02 17.20
CA PRO A 205 -8.38 -2.26 17.44
C PRO A 205 -8.13 -0.75 17.37
N ALA A 206 -9.15 0.01 16.95
CA ALA A 206 -9.05 1.46 16.79
C ALA A 206 -9.09 2.26 18.10
N ASP A 207 -9.57 1.66 19.19
CA ASP A 207 -9.63 2.27 20.53
C ASP A 207 -8.27 2.31 21.25
N GLY A 208 -7.21 1.81 20.62
CA GLY A 208 -5.86 1.78 21.17
C GLY A 208 -5.60 0.65 22.18
N SER A 209 -6.56 -0.26 22.35
CA SER A 209 -6.37 -1.45 23.19
C SER A 209 -5.42 -2.48 22.53
N GLU A 210 -5.02 -3.51 23.27
CA GLU A 210 -3.95 -4.41 22.82
C GLU A 210 -4.30 -5.17 21.52
N GLU A 211 -3.26 -5.36 20.69
CA GLU A 211 -3.27 -6.17 19.46
C GLU A 211 -3.73 -7.60 19.76
N LEU A 212 -4.79 -8.04 19.08
CA LEU A 212 -5.25 -9.41 19.15
C LEU A 212 -4.53 -10.25 18.10
N LYS A 213 -3.59 -11.08 18.56
CA LYS A 213 -2.85 -12.01 17.70
C LYS A 213 -3.74 -13.20 17.36
N LEU A 214 -3.92 -13.46 16.07
CA LEU A 214 -4.75 -14.58 15.58
C LEU A 214 -3.86 -15.77 15.19
N VAL A 215 -2.75 -15.48 14.51
CA VAL A 215 -1.74 -16.44 14.10
C VAL A 215 -0.38 -15.84 14.36
N VAL A 216 0.52 -16.59 14.98
CA VAL A 216 1.90 -16.17 15.23
C VAL A 216 2.83 -17.20 14.59
N ARG A 217 3.58 -16.77 13.56
CA ARG A 217 4.54 -17.62 12.84
C ARG A 217 3.93 -18.94 12.37
N GLY A 218 2.78 -18.84 11.70
CA GLY A 218 2.03 -19.98 11.16
C GLY A 218 1.26 -20.81 12.18
N GLU A 219 1.45 -20.57 13.49
CA GLU A 219 0.73 -21.28 14.55
C GLU A 219 -0.50 -20.48 14.98
N PRO A 220 -1.71 -21.09 14.99
CA PRO A 220 -2.91 -20.44 15.50
C PRO A 220 -2.80 -20.16 16.99
N GLU A 221 -3.19 -18.96 17.40
CA GLU A 221 -3.26 -18.59 18.82
C GLU A 221 -4.61 -18.98 19.43
N ALA A 222 -4.63 -19.19 20.75
CA ALA A 222 -5.88 -19.34 21.50
C ALA A 222 -6.57 -17.97 21.62
N VAL A 223 -7.40 -17.64 20.64
CA VAL A 223 -8.09 -16.34 20.57
C VAL A 223 -9.26 -16.29 21.55
N ASP A 224 -9.33 -15.25 22.37
CA ASP A 224 -10.53 -14.91 23.13
C ASP A 224 -11.62 -14.44 22.15
N GLU A 225 -12.62 -15.28 21.92
CA GLU A 225 -13.73 -15.00 20.99
C GLU A 225 -14.55 -13.77 21.40
N ALA A 226 -14.72 -13.52 22.71
CA ALA A 226 -15.45 -12.35 23.18
C ALA A 226 -14.69 -11.08 22.85
N ARG A 227 -13.36 -11.11 23.04
CA ARG A 227 -12.48 -10.01 22.67
C ARG A 227 -12.44 -9.79 21.16
N ALA A 228 -12.33 -10.86 20.37
CA ALA A 228 -12.35 -10.79 18.92
C ALA A 228 -13.64 -10.14 18.39
N LYS A 229 -14.78 -10.54 18.97
CA LYS A 229 -16.08 -9.95 18.64
C LYS A 229 -16.17 -8.47 18.99
N GLN A 230 -15.66 -8.04 20.14
CA GLN A 230 -15.63 -6.62 20.52
C GLN A 230 -14.82 -5.79 19.52
N ILE A 231 -13.64 -6.27 19.10
CA ILE A 231 -12.82 -5.59 18.10
C ILE A 231 -13.57 -5.52 16.76
N LEU A 232 -14.20 -6.63 16.35
CA LEU A 232 -14.99 -6.69 15.12
C LEU A 232 -16.34 -5.96 15.20
N GLU A 233 -16.78 -5.49 16.36
CA GLU A 233 -17.94 -4.62 16.50
C GLU A 233 -17.60 -3.15 16.18
N MET A 234 -16.33 -2.78 16.27
CA MET A 234 -15.86 -1.44 15.92
C MET A 234 -16.08 -1.16 14.43
N GLU A 235 -16.38 0.10 14.11
CA GLU A 235 -16.40 0.58 12.73
C GLU A 235 -15.00 0.52 12.12
N ASP A 236 -14.00 0.95 12.90
CA ASP A 236 -12.61 1.01 12.50
C ASP A 236 -11.83 -0.19 13.04
N LEU A 237 -11.08 -0.85 12.15
CA LEU A 237 -10.14 -1.91 12.55
C LEU A 237 -8.94 -1.95 11.61
N GLU A 238 -7.80 -2.42 12.13
CA GLU A 238 -6.62 -2.70 11.32
C GLU A 238 -6.31 -4.21 11.32
N ILE A 239 -6.07 -4.75 10.12
CA ILE A 239 -5.50 -6.07 9.91
C ILE A 239 -4.00 -5.89 9.70
N LEU A 240 -3.21 -6.38 10.65
CA LEU A 240 -1.76 -6.35 10.59
C LEU A 240 -1.22 -7.72 10.20
N VAL A 241 -0.52 -7.77 9.08
CA VAL A 241 0.14 -8.97 8.57
C VAL A 241 1.64 -8.75 8.55
N ARG A 242 2.37 -9.66 9.20
CA ARG A 242 3.84 -9.73 9.13
C ARG A 242 4.19 -10.96 8.34
N LEU A 243 4.67 -10.80 7.10
CA LEU A 243 5.03 -11.95 6.23
C LEU A 243 6.28 -12.68 6.74
N ASP A 244 7.09 -12.01 7.55
CA ASP A 244 8.17 -12.58 8.33
C ASP A 244 8.21 -11.94 9.72
N ASP A 245 7.79 -12.71 10.72
CA ASP A 245 7.78 -12.39 12.15
C ASP A 245 8.84 -13.20 12.94
N GLY A 246 9.85 -13.70 12.23
CA GLY A 246 10.99 -14.39 12.83
C GLY A 246 11.97 -13.42 13.48
N PRO A 247 12.77 -13.87 14.47
CA PRO A 247 13.88 -13.07 14.98
C PRO A 247 14.85 -12.71 13.85
N ALA A 248 15.63 -11.64 14.05
CA ALA A 248 16.72 -11.33 13.15
C ALA A 248 17.63 -12.58 13.01
N LEU A 249 17.90 -13.05 11.78
CA LEU A 249 18.82 -14.17 11.60
C LEU A 249 20.17 -13.79 12.23
N PRO A 250 20.80 -14.68 13.02
CA PRO A 250 22.12 -14.42 13.57
C PRO A 250 23.12 -14.10 12.45
N GLU A 251 24.03 -13.18 12.72
CA GLU A 251 25.01 -12.64 11.76
C GLU A 251 25.85 -13.75 11.06
N TYR A 252 26.00 -14.92 11.71
CA TYR A 252 26.75 -16.06 11.20
C TYR A 252 26.00 -16.92 10.16
N GLU A 253 24.66 -16.88 10.10
CA GLU A 253 23.85 -17.63 9.12
C GLU A 253 23.64 -16.89 7.81
N VAL A 254 24.13 -15.65 7.74
CA VAL A 254 24.19 -14.86 6.51
C VAL A 254 25.22 -15.48 5.56
N SER A 255 24.79 -16.50 4.81
CA SER A 255 25.61 -17.15 3.79
C SER A 255 26.16 -16.14 2.77
N GLN A 256 27.31 -16.47 2.17
CA GLN A 256 28.18 -15.61 1.36
C GLN A 256 27.53 -14.94 0.11
N LEU A 257 26.23 -15.13 -0.14
CA LEU A 257 25.44 -14.41 -1.15
C LEU A 257 24.76 -13.14 -0.61
N ALA A 258 24.59 -13.01 0.71
CA ALA A 258 23.90 -11.87 1.34
C ALA A 258 24.85 -10.77 1.85
N LYS A 259 26.17 -10.96 1.77
CA LYS A 259 27.17 -9.98 2.25
C LYS A 259 27.28 -8.68 1.46
N ARG A 260 26.48 -8.48 0.40
CA ARG A 260 26.37 -7.17 -0.27
C ARG A 260 25.31 -6.25 0.34
N GLU A 261 24.41 -6.76 1.20
CA GLU A 261 23.26 -5.99 1.69
C GLU A 261 22.95 -6.21 3.20
N VAL A 262 23.89 -6.72 4.01
CA VAL A 262 23.71 -6.72 5.46
C VAL A 262 24.22 -5.44 6.08
N GLY A 263 23.32 -4.46 6.09
CA GLY A 263 23.30 -3.29 6.94
C GLY A 263 21.88 -2.76 6.95
N ASN A 264 21.09 -3.12 7.98
CA ASN A 264 19.62 -2.99 8.11
C ASN A 264 18.78 -3.95 7.25
N ARG A 265 18.10 -4.91 7.90
CA ARG A 265 16.88 -5.52 7.31
C ARG A 265 15.90 -4.37 7.10
N THR A 266 15.70 -3.96 5.85
CA THR A 266 14.72 -2.93 5.53
C THR A 266 13.36 -3.58 5.57
N GLN A 267 12.62 -3.41 6.67
CA GLN A 267 11.23 -3.84 6.73
C GLN A 267 10.43 -2.94 5.79
N HIS A 268 9.93 -3.53 4.71
CA HIS A 268 9.08 -2.85 3.76
C HIS A 268 7.63 -2.96 4.22
N GLU A 269 6.90 -1.84 4.17
CA GLU A 269 5.51 -1.78 4.59
C GLU A 269 4.64 -1.23 3.48
N ALA A 270 3.49 -1.87 3.27
CA ALA A 270 2.45 -1.37 2.38
C ALA A 270 1.11 -1.35 3.11
N VAL A 271 0.33 -0.30 2.84
CA VAL A 271 -1.02 -0.12 3.38
C VAL A 271 -2.03 -0.13 2.24
N CYS A 272 -3.18 -0.74 2.48
CA CYS A 272 -4.34 -0.68 1.63
C CYS A 272 -5.59 -0.49 2.51
N TRP A 273 -6.50 0.39 2.14
CA TRP A 273 -7.77 0.60 2.85
C TRP A 273 -8.92 -0.03 2.08
N THR A 274 -9.84 -0.66 2.81
CA THR A 274 -11.06 -1.26 2.28
C THR A 274 -12.19 -1.14 3.27
N CYS A 275 -13.39 -1.56 2.87
CA CYS A 275 -14.54 -1.74 3.73
C CYS A 275 -14.90 -3.23 3.83
N ASP A 276 -16.00 -3.55 4.48
CA ASP A 276 -16.62 -4.88 4.49
C ASP A 276 -17.53 -5.11 3.26
N PHE A 277 -18.19 -6.27 3.18
CA PHE A 277 -19.24 -6.55 2.20
C PHE A 277 -20.53 -6.90 2.93
N SER A 278 -21.44 -5.93 2.97
CA SER A 278 -22.74 -6.05 3.64
C SER A 278 -23.84 -6.54 2.69
N HIS A 279 -25.03 -6.78 3.25
CA HIS A 279 -26.23 -7.02 2.43
C HIS A 279 -26.63 -5.78 1.61
N GLU A 280 -26.42 -4.58 2.14
CA GLU A 280 -26.79 -3.33 1.48
C GLU A 280 -25.98 -3.11 0.20
N TYR A 281 -24.69 -3.48 0.18
CA TYR A 281 -23.88 -3.48 -1.05
C TYR A 281 -24.55 -4.30 -2.17
N VAL A 282 -25.05 -5.49 -1.83
CA VAL A 282 -25.74 -6.38 -2.79
C VAL A 282 -27.08 -5.79 -3.21
N THR A 283 -27.84 -5.19 -2.29
CA THR A 283 -29.11 -4.53 -2.62
C THR A 283 -28.90 -3.35 -3.57
N ILE A 284 -27.94 -2.46 -3.29
CA ILE A 284 -27.62 -1.30 -4.12
C ILE A 284 -27.26 -1.75 -5.55
N ASN A 285 -26.34 -2.71 -5.68
CA ASN A 285 -25.84 -3.14 -6.99
C ASN A 285 -26.71 -4.19 -7.69
N GLY A 286 -27.63 -4.84 -6.96
CA GLY A 286 -28.54 -5.85 -7.48
C GLY A 286 -29.84 -5.26 -8.05
N ASP A 287 -30.33 -4.17 -7.44
CA ASP A 287 -31.63 -3.58 -7.79
C ASP A 287 -31.51 -2.39 -8.77
N TYR A 288 -30.36 -1.72 -8.83
CA TYR A 288 -30.12 -0.57 -9.71
C TYR A 288 -29.26 -0.91 -10.93
N ARG A 289 -29.59 -0.29 -12.07
CA ARG A 289 -28.64 -0.10 -13.18
C ARG A 289 -27.82 1.15 -12.88
N THR A 290 -26.71 0.99 -12.14
CA THR A 290 -25.69 2.05 -11.96
C THR A 290 -24.78 2.15 -13.16
#